data_AF-A0A928AWX8-F1
#
_entry.id   AF-A0A928AWX8-F1
#
_cell.length_a   1.000
_cell.length_b   1.000
_cell.length_c   1.000
_cell.angle_alpha   90.00
_cell.angle_beta   90.00
_cell.angle_gamma   90.00
#
_symmetry.space_group_name_H-M   'P 1'
#
loop_
_entity.id
_entity.type
_entity.pdbx_description
1 polymer ?
#
loop_
_entity_poly.entity_id
_entity_poly.type
_entity_poly.pdbx_seq_one_letter_code
_entity_poly.pdbx_strand_id
1 'polypeptide(L)'
;MAPLFYFVASAAAAAILLVAAIVAWITEIVGSATWATLIVGGFFLFVAWLTYVLAVRRAIDDIRDRLDTIYDVANAARNAYRMAMHLTRNVLDEIMRK
;
A
#
# COMPACT_ATOMS: atom_id res chain seq x y z
N MET A 1 12.04 9.59 -21.11
CA MET A 1 11.91 9.30 -19.66
C MET A 1 12.62 10.35 -18.77
N ALA A 2 13.72 10.98 -19.20
CA ALA A 2 14.41 12.02 -18.42
C ALA A 2 13.60 13.29 -18.05
N PRO A 3 12.75 13.90 -18.91
CA PRO A 3 12.11 15.19 -18.59
C PRO A 3 11.07 15.10 -17.46
N LEU A 4 10.39 13.96 -17.32
CA LEU A 4 9.42 13.76 -16.24
C LEU A 4 10.13 13.75 -14.88
N PHE A 5 11.32 13.16 -14.81
CA PHE A 5 12.13 13.12 -13.59
C PHE A 5 12.56 14.52 -13.15
N TYR A 6 13.06 15.35 -14.06
CA TYR A 6 13.44 16.73 -13.74
C TYR A 6 12.25 17.60 -13.34
N PHE A 7 11.09 17.39 -13.97
CA PHE A 7 9.85 18.08 -13.58
C PHE A 7 9.39 17.68 -12.17
N VAL A 8 9.41 16.38 -11.84
CA VAL A 8 9.08 15.91 -10.48
C VAL A 8 10.10 16.44 -9.47
N ALA A 9 11.39 16.45 -9.81
CA ALA A 9 12.44 16.98 -8.94
C ALA A 9 12.26 18.49 -8.70
N SER A 10 11.94 19.27 -9.73
CA SER A 10 11.71 20.72 -9.59
C SER A 10 10.42 21.03 -8.82
N ALA A 11 9.34 20.28 -9.08
CA ALA A 11 8.09 20.39 -8.34
C ALA A 11 8.28 20.03 -6.85
N ALA A 12 9.05 18.99 -6.56
CA ALA A 12 9.39 18.61 -5.19
C ALA A 12 10.22 19.69 -4.49
N ALA A 13 11.24 20.23 -5.16
CA ALA A 13 12.05 21.33 -4.61
C ALA A 13 11.20 22.58 -4.35
N ALA A 14 10.32 22.96 -5.27
CA ALA A 14 9.40 24.08 -5.10
C ALA A 14 8.45 23.87 -3.90
N ALA A 15 7.92 22.66 -3.73
CA ALA A 15 7.08 22.31 -2.59
C ALA A 15 7.85 22.43 -1.26
N ILE A 16 9.10 21.93 -1.21
CA ILE A 16 9.96 22.04 -0.02
C ILE A 16 10.22 23.51 0.32
N LEU A 17 10.55 24.33 -0.68
CA LEU A 17 10.80 25.77 -0.49
C LEU A 17 9.54 26.51 -0.02
N LEU A 18 8.37 26.15 -0.54
CA LEU A 18 7.10 26.74 -0.12
C LEU A 18 6.79 26.42 1.35
N VAL A 19 7.02 25.17 1.77
CA VAL A 19 6.89 24.78 3.19
C VAL A 19 7.88 25.54 4.06
N ALA A 20 9.14 25.63 3.64
CA ALA A 20 10.16 26.39 4.36
C ALA A 20 9.78 27.89 4.49
N ALA A 21 9.22 28.49 3.45
CA ALA A 21 8.74 29.87 3.46
C ALA A 21 7.56 30.06 4.44
N ILE A 22 6.61 29.12 4.49
CA ILE A 22 5.51 29.14 5.47
C ILE A 22 6.06 29.02 6.90
N VAL A 23 7.02 28.13 7.13
CA VAL A 23 7.68 28.00 8.45
C VAL A 23 8.36 29.32 8.84
N ALA A 24 9.08 29.96 7.92
CA ALA A 24 9.72 31.25 8.16
C ALA A 24 8.68 32.34 8.49
N TRP A 25 7.60 32.43 7.73
CA TRP A 25 6.51 33.37 7.98
C TRP A 25 5.85 33.18 9.37
N ILE A 26 5.59 31.92 9.76
CA ILE A 26 5.05 31.62 11.09
C ILE A 26 6.08 31.92 12.19
N THR A 27 7.36 31.71 11.91
CA THR A 27 8.46 32.03 12.84
C THR A 27 8.49 33.51 13.18
N GLU A 28 8.25 34.39 12.21
CA GLU A 28 8.16 35.84 12.47
C GLU A 28 6.99 36.20 13.40
N ILE A 29 5.85 35.52 13.27
CA ILE A 29 4.66 35.77 14.09
C ILE A 29 4.83 35.22 15.52
N VAL A 30 5.39 34.01 15.65
CA VAL A 30 5.57 33.31 16.93
C VAL A 30 6.83 33.77 17.67
N GLY A 31 7.77 34.42 16.97
CA GLY A 31 9.07 34.84 17.50
C GLY A 31 10.04 33.69 17.79
N SER A 32 9.69 32.46 17.40
CA SER A 32 10.50 31.26 17.66
C SER A 32 10.41 30.25 16.52
N ALA A 33 11.56 29.93 15.93
CA ALA A 33 11.69 28.98 14.83
C ALA A 33 11.28 27.56 15.26
N THR A 34 11.57 27.18 16.50
CA THR A 34 11.26 25.85 17.04
C THR A 34 9.75 25.62 17.12
N TRP A 35 9.00 26.59 17.64
CA TRP A 35 7.54 26.49 17.77
C TRP A 35 6.85 26.51 16.40
N ALA A 36 7.30 27.36 15.49
CA ALA A 36 6.77 27.42 14.13
C ALA A 36 6.97 26.09 13.37
N THR A 37 8.18 25.52 13.45
CA THR A 37 8.49 24.25 12.77
C THR A 37 7.73 23.08 13.40
N LEU A 38 7.50 23.09 14.72
CA LEU A 38 6.70 22.08 15.40
C LEU A 38 5.22 22.12 14.97
N ILE A 39 4.64 23.31 14.82
CA ILE A 39 3.24 23.46 14.40
C ILE A 39 3.07 23.02 12.95
N VAL A 40 3.92 23.51 12.05
CA VAL A 40 3.86 23.16 10.62
C VAL A 40 4.19 21.69 10.40
N GLY A 41 5.26 21.20 11.03
CA GLY A 41 5.65 19.79 10.97
C GLY A 41 4.59 18.87 11.56
N GLY A 42 3.98 19.25 12.68
CA GLY A 42 2.88 18.52 13.30
C GLY A 42 1.64 18.45 12.41
N PHE A 43 1.26 19.57 11.79
CA PHE A 43 0.16 19.59 10.82
C PHE A 43 0.44 18.69 9.61
N PHE A 44 1.66 18.75 9.07
CA PHE A 44 2.06 17.93 7.94
C PHE A 44 2.09 16.44 8.28
N LEU A 45 2.57 16.07 9.48
CA LEU A 45 2.52 14.71 9.99
C LEU A 45 1.09 14.22 10.19
N PHE A 46 0.20 15.08 10.68
CA PHE A 46 -1.22 14.74 10.85
C PHE A 46 -1.89 14.45 9.50
N VAL A 47 -1.64 15.28 8.49
CA VAL A 47 -2.13 15.04 7.12
C VAL A 47 -1.50 13.77 6.56
N ALA A 48 -0.20 13.55 6.72
CA ALA A 48 0.48 12.34 6.26
C ALA A 48 -0.10 11.08 6.93
N TRP A 49 -0.35 11.13 8.23
CA TRP A 49 -1.01 10.06 8.98
C TRP A 49 -2.42 9.80 8.47
N LEU A 50 -3.23 10.86 8.29
CA LEU A 50 -4.59 10.73 7.79
C LEU A 50 -4.61 10.13 6.38
N THR A 51 -3.71 10.60 5.52
CA THR A 51 -3.55 10.08 4.16
C THR A 51 -3.09 8.63 4.17
N TYR A 52 -2.14 8.28 5.04
CA TYR A 52 -1.69 6.90 5.23
C TYR A 52 -2.87 6.02 5.66
N VAL A 53 -3.63 6.39 6.69
CA VAL A 53 -4.76 5.59 7.16
C VAL A 53 -5.84 5.47 6.08
N LEU A 54 -6.16 6.54 5.36
CA LEU A 54 -7.19 6.51 4.31
C LEU A 54 -6.74 5.75 3.06
N ALA A 55 -5.51 5.97 2.59
CA ALA A 55 -4.97 5.32 1.40
C ALA A 55 -4.66 3.84 1.68
N VAL A 56 -4.09 3.51 2.84
CA VAL A 56 -3.78 2.14 3.22
C VAL A 56 -5.05 1.36 3.50
N ARG A 57 -6.07 1.91 4.17
CA ARG A 57 -7.36 1.21 4.34
C ARG A 57 -8.02 0.92 2.99
N ARG A 58 -8.09 1.91 2.10
CA ARG A 58 -8.64 1.70 0.74
C ARG A 58 -7.84 0.67 -0.05
N ALA A 59 -6.51 0.72 0.02
CA ALA A 59 -5.65 -0.25 -0.62
C ALA A 59 -5.82 -1.66 -0.02
N ILE A 60 -6.01 -1.76 1.29
CA ILE A 60 -6.26 -3.04 1.97
C ILE A 60 -7.61 -3.61 1.55
N ASP A 61 -8.67 -2.82 1.47
CA ASP A 61 -9.99 -3.29 1.05
C ASP A 61 -9.97 -3.82 -0.40
N ASP A 62 -9.32 -3.10 -1.33
CA ASP A 62 -9.17 -3.54 -2.73
C ASP A 62 -8.31 -4.82 -2.87
N ILE A 63 -7.29 -4.98 -2.00
CA ILE A 63 -6.50 -6.21 -1.92
C ILE A 63 -7.34 -7.36 -1.35
N ARG A 64 -8.22 -7.09 -0.38
CA ARG A 64 -9.06 -8.10 0.28
C ARG A 64 -10.06 -8.74 -0.69
N ASP A 65 -10.71 -7.93 -1.51
CA ASP A 65 -11.65 -8.42 -2.54
C ASP A 65 -10.93 -9.32 -3.57
N ARG A 66 -9.68 -8.99 -3.91
CA ARG A 66 -8.85 -9.83 -4.79
C ARG A 66 -8.39 -11.13 -4.13
N LEU A 67 -8.15 -11.11 -2.82
CA LEU A 67 -7.76 -12.31 -2.07
C LEU A 67 -8.89 -13.33 -1.98
N ASP A 68 -10.16 -12.91 -1.92
CA ASP A 68 -11.31 -13.83 -1.94
C ASP A 68 -11.35 -14.64 -3.25
N THR A 69 -11.09 -14.00 -4.39
CA THR A 69 -11.00 -14.68 -5.69
C THR A 69 -9.83 -15.68 -5.74
N ILE A 70 -8.68 -15.33 -5.16
CA ILE A 70 -7.51 -16.23 -5.09
C ILE A 70 -7.78 -17.41 -4.14
N TYR A 71 -8.51 -17.18 -3.04
CA TYR A 71 -8.92 -18.23 -2.11
C TYR A 71 -9.84 -19.25 -2.77
N ASP A 72 -10.77 -18.80 -3.61
CA ASP A 72 -11.64 -19.69 -4.38
C ASP A 72 -10.82 -20.57 -5.35
N VAL A 73 -9.81 -20.00 -6.01
CA VAL A 73 -8.90 -20.76 -6.89
C VAL A 73 -8.05 -21.75 -6.09
N ALA A 74 -7.56 -21.37 -4.90
CA ALA A 74 -6.80 -22.27 -4.03
C ALA A 74 -7.66 -23.44 -3.51
N ASN A 75 -8.93 -23.18 -3.18
CA ASN A 75 -9.86 -24.20 -2.73
C ASN A 75 -10.27 -25.14 -3.89
N ALA A 76 -10.47 -24.59 -5.09
CA ALA A 76 -10.72 -25.35 -6.31
C ALA A 76 -9.53 -26.27 -6.66
N ALA A 77 -8.30 -25.76 -6.59
CA ALA A 77 -7.08 -26.54 -6.80
C ALA A 77 -6.95 -27.66 -5.75
N ARG A 78 -7.20 -27.34 -4.47
CA ARG A 78 -7.16 -28.34 -3.39
C ARG A 78 -8.20 -29.44 -3.57
N ASN A 79 -9.40 -29.12 -4.05
CA ASN A 79 -10.43 -30.12 -4.35
C ASN A 79 -10.08 -30.96 -5.58
N ALA A 80 -9.50 -30.36 -6.63
CA ALA A 80 -9.02 -31.09 -7.80
C ALA A 80 -7.92 -32.12 -7.44
N TYR A 81 -6.98 -31.76 -6.56
CA TYR A 81 -5.97 -32.70 -6.07
C TYR A 81 -6.57 -33.87 -5.28
N ARG A 82 -7.57 -33.62 -4.43
CA ARG A 82 -8.26 -34.72 -3.71
C ARG A 82 -8.93 -35.67 -4.70
N MET A 83 -9.58 -35.14 -5.73
CA MET A 83 -10.26 -35.95 -6.74
C MET A 83 -9.27 -36.76 -7.57
N ALA A 84 -8.16 -36.15 -8.00
CA ALA A 84 -7.09 -36.84 -8.72
C ALA A 84 -6.45 -37.96 -7.89
N MET A 85 -6.22 -37.73 -6.59
CA MET A 85 -5.69 -38.73 -5.67
C MET A 85 -6.67 -39.90 -5.44
N HIS A 86 -7.97 -39.61 -5.44
CA HIS A 86 -9.01 -40.63 -5.32
C HIS A 86 -9.08 -41.51 -6.58
N LEU A 87 -8.92 -40.92 -7.76
CA LEU A 87 -8.87 -41.65 -9.03
C LEU A 87 -7.63 -42.54 -9.12
N THR A 88 -6.47 -42.05 -8.69
CA THR A 88 -5.24 -42.85 -8.67
C THR A 88 -5.36 -44.08 -7.76
N ARG A 89 -6.00 -43.95 -6.59
CA ARG A 89 -6.27 -45.10 -5.72
C ARG A 89 -7.21 -46.11 -6.37
N ASN A 90 -8.32 -45.65 -6.97
CA ASN A 90 -9.29 -46.54 -7.60
C ASN A 90 -8.66 -47.34 -8.76
N VAL A 91 -7.85 -46.69 -9.60
CA VAL A 91 -7.16 -47.37 -10.72
C VAL A 91 -6.08 -48.33 -10.20
N LEU A 92 -5.35 -47.95 -9.15
CA LEU A 92 -4.33 -48.82 -8.54
C LEU A 92 -4.96 -50.10 -7.95
N ASP A 93 -6.11 -49.97 -7.29
CA ASP A 93 -6.86 -51.10 -6.72
C ASP A 93 -7.47 -52.00 -7.80
N GLU A 94 -7.80 -51.47 -8.97
CA GLU A 94 -8.28 -52.25 -10.11
C GLU A 94 -7.15 -53.03 -10.79
N ILE A 95 -5.94 -52.45 -10.88
CA ILE A 95 -4.75 -53.12 -11.42
C ILE A 95 -4.25 -54.20 -10.46
N MET A 96 -4.22 -53.94 -9.15
CA MET A 96 -3.78 -54.91 -8.13
C MET A 96 -4.76 -56.08 -7.94
N ARG A 97 -6.00 -55.98 -8.45
CA ARG A 97 -7.02 -57.02 -8.35
C ARG A 97 -7.06 -57.97 -9.55
N LYS A 98 -6.31 -57.68 -10.62
CA LYS A 98 -6.09 -58.56 -11.78
C LYS A 98 -4.76 -59.30 -11.66
#